data_AF-A0A1J3K0U0-F1
#
_entry.id   AF-A0A1J3K0U0-F1
#
_cell.length_a   1.000
_cell.length_b   1.000
_cell.length_c   1.000
_cell.angle_alpha   90.00
_cell.angle_beta   90.00
_cell.angle_gamma   90.00
#
_symmetry.space_group_name_H-M   'P 1'
#
loop_
_entity.id
_entity.type
_entity.pdbx_description
1 polymer ?
#
loop_
_entity_poly.entity_id
_entity_poly.type
_entity_poly.pdbx_seq_one_letter_code
_entity_poly.pdbx_strand_id
1 'polypeptide(L)'
;QLSDTSEDSSSICVFQISTTTQSTIDIAFVSGIRGETSDVEKRVMSLTGLPLSSLLEEKHIAFDAKFKECFHLSEKLDSETLVVGKAAIGNMLGGIGYFYGQSKIQAPKSTQEPKSEDDFLLYWPDELYTAVPSRPVFPRGFLWDEGFHQLLIWRWDFRITLEIVGNWLDLMNIDGWIPREQILGDEALSKMPKEYVVQIPSNGNPPTLLLVIRDLINGIRTENFNQEDRNDILSFLDRAFVRLDAWFQWFNTSQKGKEMGSYFWHGRDSFTTLQLNPQSLSSGLDDYPRASHPNEDERHVDLRCWMFLAADCMNSITEFLGGKHKLVTEDYSSIVKLLSDFNLLNQMHYDHDHGAYLDFGNHTEDVRLIWKELVGEDGHLSRELVRETFGKPELRLVPHIGYVSFFPFMFRIIPPDSSILEKQLDLISNRNIVWSDYGLLSLGKTSSLYMKYNTEHEAPYWRGAIWMNMNYMILSSLHHYSIVDGPYSSKARTIYEELRSNLIRNVVRNYDQTGYIWEHYDQTTGIGEGARVFTGWSALILLIMSEEYPF
;
A
#
# COMPACT_ATOMS: atom_id res chain seq x y z
N GLN A 1 23.89 21.03 -30.52
CA GLN A 1 23.67 22.31 -29.82
C GLN A 1 22.27 22.76 -30.18
N LEU A 2 21.44 23.12 -29.19
CA LEU A 2 20.14 23.73 -29.43
C LEU A 2 20.35 25.02 -30.22
N SER A 3 19.50 25.28 -31.21
CA SER A 3 19.49 26.53 -31.95
C SER A 3 18.98 27.66 -31.05
N ASP A 4 19.64 28.82 -31.08
CA ASP A 4 19.13 30.04 -30.46
C ASP A 4 17.87 30.49 -31.21
N THR A 5 16.73 29.96 -30.78
CA THR A 5 15.42 30.14 -31.39
C THR A 5 14.46 30.64 -30.33
N SER A 6 13.73 31.71 -30.66
CA SER A 6 12.67 32.25 -29.81
C SER A 6 11.40 32.33 -30.62
N GLU A 7 10.33 31.71 -30.13
CA GLU A 7 8.99 31.90 -30.67
C GLU A 7 8.24 32.92 -29.81
N ASP A 8 7.59 33.88 -30.47
CA ASP A 8 6.79 34.89 -29.79
C ASP A 8 5.68 34.21 -28.97
N SER A 9 5.53 34.61 -27.70
CA SER A 9 4.56 34.05 -26.74
C SER A 9 4.84 32.62 -26.26
N SER A 10 6.04 32.06 -26.46
CA SER A 10 6.41 30.80 -25.82
C SER A 10 6.41 30.93 -24.29
N SER A 11 5.78 29.98 -23.62
CA SER A 11 5.84 29.81 -22.16
C SER A 11 6.97 28.85 -21.73
N ILE A 12 7.73 28.30 -22.69
CA ILE A 12 8.80 27.33 -22.46
C ILE A 12 10.14 27.95 -22.88
N CYS A 13 11.09 27.95 -21.94
CA CYS A 13 12.48 28.32 -22.20
C CYS A 13 13.37 27.12 -21.91
N VAL A 14 14.21 26.75 -22.88
CA VAL A 14 15.18 25.64 -22.74
C VAL A 14 16.59 26.21 -22.87
N PHE A 15 17.42 25.97 -21.87
CA PHE A 15 18.82 26.43 -21.86
C PHE A 15 19.75 25.22 -22.00
N GLN A 16 20.71 25.29 -22.93
CA GLN A 16 21.80 24.30 -23.02
C GLN A 16 23.12 24.92 -22.57
N ILE A 17 23.68 24.39 -21.48
CA ILE A 17 25.01 24.76 -20.99
C ILE A 17 25.94 23.55 -21.20
N SER A 18 27.01 23.73 -21.97
CA SER A 18 28.01 22.69 -22.23
C SER A 18 29.30 23.01 -21.49
N THR A 19 29.75 22.12 -20.62
CA THR A 19 30.91 22.33 -19.74
C THR A 19 31.76 21.06 -19.58
N THR A 20 32.91 21.15 -18.93
CA THR A 20 33.80 20.02 -18.61
C THR A 20 33.37 19.30 -17.31
N THR A 21 34.00 18.17 -16.97
CA THR A 21 33.57 17.28 -15.87
C THR A 21 33.69 17.87 -14.45
N GLN A 22 34.34 19.02 -14.26
CA GLN A 22 34.48 19.71 -12.97
C GLN A 22 33.82 21.08 -13.05
N SER A 23 32.49 21.11 -13.04
CA SER A 23 31.74 22.36 -13.10
C SER A 23 30.56 22.31 -12.16
N THR A 24 30.21 23.46 -11.61
CA THR A 24 29.03 23.67 -10.77
C THR A 24 28.18 24.74 -11.42
N ILE A 25 26.88 24.49 -11.49
CA ILE A 25 25.90 25.42 -12.02
C ILE A 25 24.84 25.57 -10.94
N ASP A 26 24.67 26.79 -10.46
CA ASP A 26 23.60 27.12 -9.53
C ASP A 26 22.45 27.79 -10.28
N ILE A 27 21.23 27.35 -10.02
CA ILE A 27 20.01 27.95 -10.56
C ILE A 27 19.21 28.50 -9.37
N ALA A 28 19.18 29.82 -9.25
CA ALA A 28 18.44 30.50 -8.19
C ALA A 28 17.11 31.04 -8.70
N PHE A 29 16.02 30.70 -8.03
CA PHE A 29 14.71 31.29 -8.24
C PHE A 29 14.45 32.39 -7.20
N VAL A 30 14.11 33.61 -7.66
CA VAL A 30 13.85 34.75 -6.78
C VAL A 30 12.47 35.32 -7.09
N SER A 31 11.56 35.23 -6.11
CA SER A 31 10.19 35.76 -6.22
C SER A 31 10.03 37.15 -5.62
N GLY A 32 8.95 37.85 -5.98
CA GLY A 32 8.55 39.13 -5.37
C GLY A 32 9.26 40.37 -5.92
N ILE A 33 9.87 40.28 -7.09
CA ILE A 33 10.62 41.37 -7.73
C ILE A 33 9.64 42.29 -8.49
N ARG A 34 9.54 43.57 -8.10
CA ARG A 34 8.73 44.60 -8.79
C ARG A 34 9.58 45.59 -9.61
N GLY A 35 10.70 45.12 -10.16
CA GLY A 35 11.64 45.89 -10.99
C GLY A 35 13.10 45.49 -10.77
N GLU A 36 14.00 45.89 -11.67
CA GLU A 36 15.45 45.70 -11.50
C GLU A 36 15.94 46.57 -10.33
N THR A 37 16.17 45.93 -9.18
CA THR A 37 16.70 46.60 -8.00
C THR A 37 17.98 45.90 -7.58
N SER A 38 18.89 46.64 -6.93
CA SER A 38 20.12 46.10 -6.32
C SER A 38 19.88 45.02 -5.27
N ASP A 39 18.62 44.78 -4.90
CA ASP A 39 18.18 43.72 -4.02
C ASP A 39 18.12 42.35 -4.72
N VAL A 40 17.88 42.31 -6.04
CA VAL A 40 17.84 41.05 -6.81
C VAL A 40 19.22 40.38 -6.85
N GLU A 41 20.24 41.14 -7.22
CA GLU A 41 21.62 40.64 -7.31
C GLU A 41 22.10 40.12 -5.95
N LYS A 42 21.82 40.86 -4.87
CA LYS A 42 22.14 40.42 -3.51
C LYS A 42 21.44 39.12 -3.12
N ARG A 43 20.15 38.97 -3.46
CA ARG A 43 19.39 37.75 -3.17
C ARG A 43 19.90 36.55 -3.97
N VAL A 44 20.23 36.74 -5.25
CA VAL A 44 20.88 35.69 -6.07
C VAL A 44 22.23 35.30 -5.47
N MET A 45 23.07 36.28 -5.10
CA MET A 45 24.36 36.01 -4.44
C MET A 45 24.21 35.26 -3.11
N SER A 46 23.11 35.48 -2.37
CA SER A 46 22.83 34.75 -1.13
C SER A 46 22.36 33.30 -1.34
N LEU A 47 21.95 32.94 -2.56
CA LEU A 47 21.40 31.62 -2.92
C LEU A 47 22.29 30.85 -3.90
N THR A 48 23.52 31.32 -4.13
CA THR A 48 24.49 30.72 -5.07
C THR A 48 25.89 30.69 -4.46
N GLY A 49 26.82 29.94 -5.03
CA GLY A 49 28.22 29.86 -4.63
C GLY A 49 28.42 29.39 -3.19
N LEU A 50 29.36 30.05 -2.48
CA LEU A 50 29.71 29.71 -1.10
C LEU A 50 28.52 29.81 -0.13
N PRO A 51 27.67 30.85 -0.16
CA PRO A 51 26.45 30.90 0.65
C PRO A 51 25.55 29.67 0.49
N LEU A 52 25.31 29.22 -0.75
CA LEU A 52 24.52 28.01 -0.99
C LEU A 52 25.23 26.77 -0.44
N SER A 53 26.53 26.63 -0.65
CA SER A 53 27.30 25.50 -0.10
C SER A 53 27.26 25.44 1.43
N SER A 54 27.38 26.59 2.11
CA SER A 54 27.25 26.66 3.57
C SER A 54 25.83 26.32 4.04
N LEU A 55 24.79 26.78 3.31
CA LEU A 55 23.41 26.44 3.63
C LEU A 55 23.12 24.94 3.43
N LEU A 56 23.67 24.32 2.38
CA LEU A 56 23.53 22.88 2.14
C LEU A 56 24.16 22.06 3.27
N GLU A 57 25.35 22.44 3.74
CA GLU A 57 26.00 21.79 4.88
C GLU A 57 25.17 21.94 6.17
N GLU A 58 24.65 23.14 6.44
CA GLU A 58 23.75 23.38 7.57
C GLU A 58 22.50 22.49 7.50
N LYS A 59 21.87 22.39 6.32
CA LYS A 59 20.68 21.54 6.11
C LYS A 59 21.02 20.06 6.21
N HIS A 60 22.20 19.63 5.80
CA HIS A 60 22.66 18.26 5.98
C HIS A 60 22.81 17.90 7.47
N ILE A 61 23.43 18.78 8.27
CA ILE A 61 23.54 18.61 9.72
C ILE A 61 22.15 18.60 10.38
N ALA A 62 21.25 19.50 9.97
CA ALA A 62 19.90 19.57 10.49
C ALA A 62 19.06 18.32 10.15
N PHE A 63 19.20 17.79 8.94
CA PHE A 63 18.58 16.52 8.54
C PHE A 63 19.05 15.37 9.43
N ASP A 64 20.37 15.26 9.64
CA ASP A 64 20.97 14.21 10.47
C ASP A 64 20.52 14.30 11.95
N ALA A 65 20.38 15.52 12.48
CA ALA A 65 19.84 15.73 13.81
C ALA A 65 18.38 15.30 13.90
N LYS A 66 17.53 15.76 12.96
CA LYS A 66 16.11 15.41 12.92
C LYS A 66 15.89 13.91 12.70
N PHE A 67 16.70 13.25 11.88
CA PHE A 67 16.65 11.80 11.68
C PHE A 67 16.86 11.03 12.98
N LYS A 68 17.83 11.44 13.81
CA LYS A 68 18.07 10.82 15.12
C LYS A 68 16.93 11.09 16.11
N GLU A 69 16.39 12.31 16.09
CA GLU A 69 15.28 12.72 16.94
C GLU A 69 13.98 11.96 16.60
N CYS A 70 13.66 11.79 15.32
CA CYS A 70 12.44 11.10 14.91
C CYS A 70 12.48 9.60 15.21
N PHE A 71 13.57 8.92 14.82
CA PHE A 71 13.58 7.45 14.74
C PHE A 71 14.30 6.74 15.89
N HIS A 72 14.89 7.47 16.85
CA HIS A 72 15.47 6.92 18.09
C HIS A 72 16.28 5.62 17.91
N LEU A 73 17.01 5.51 16.79
CA LEU A 73 17.66 4.27 16.39
C LEU A 73 18.66 3.82 17.46
N SER A 74 18.62 2.53 17.81
CA SER A 74 19.53 1.94 18.79
C SER A 74 20.99 2.25 18.43
N GLU A 75 21.81 2.66 19.41
CA GLU A 75 23.26 2.88 19.24
C GLU A 75 24.01 1.63 18.72
N LYS A 76 23.33 0.47 18.67
CA LYS A 76 23.86 -0.79 18.17
C LYS A 76 23.74 -0.98 16.65
N LEU A 77 23.02 -0.12 15.92
CA LEU A 77 22.95 -0.23 14.46
C LEU A 77 24.25 0.24 13.82
N ASP A 78 24.77 -0.55 12.88
CA ASP A 78 25.98 -0.22 12.13
C ASP A 78 25.77 0.94 11.12
N SER A 79 26.87 1.47 10.61
CA SER A 79 26.85 2.61 9.69
C SER A 79 26.13 2.31 8.36
N GLU A 80 26.19 1.07 7.87
CA GLU A 80 25.55 0.68 6.60
C GLU A 80 24.03 0.72 6.77
N THR A 81 23.53 0.18 7.88
CA THR A 81 22.11 0.22 8.25
C THR A 81 21.60 1.65 8.39
N LEU A 82 22.38 2.54 9.02
CA LEU A 82 22.02 3.96 9.13
C LEU A 82 21.92 4.66 7.77
N VAL A 83 22.81 4.35 6.82
CA VAL A 83 22.75 4.89 5.45
C VAL A 83 21.46 4.47 4.76
N VAL A 84 21.06 3.20 4.90
CA VAL A 84 19.80 2.69 4.34
C VAL A 84 18.59 3.39 4.97
N GLY A 85 18.59 3.59 6.28
CA GLY A 85 17.54 4.33 6.97
C GLY A 85 17.39 5.77 6.44
N LYS A 86 18.50 6.51 6.32
CA LYS A 86 18.49 7.87 5.74
C LYS A 86 18.02 7.86 4.28
N ALA A 87 18.43 6.87 3.49
CA ALA A 87 18.00 6.72 2.12
C ALA A 87 16.49 6.42 2.00
N ALA A 88 15.93 5.63 2.92
CA ALA A 88 14.51 5.31 2.96
C ALA A 88 13.66 6.57 3.16
N ILE A 89 13.92 7.36 4.20
CA ILE A 89 13.15 8.59 4.46
C ILE A 89 13.44 9.69 3.43
N GLY A 90 14.70 9.87 3.03
CA GLY A 90 15.09 10.89 2.05
C GLY A 90 14.43 10.68 0.68
N ASN A 91 14.38 9.44 0.20
CA ASN A 91 13.70 9.12 -1.06
C ASN A 91 12.17 9.08 -0.92
N MET A 92 11.61 8.66 0.22
CA MET A 92 10.17 8.75 0.48
C MET A 92 9.69 10.21 0.37
N LEU A 93 10.34 11.14 1.08
CA LEU A 93 10.02 12.56 1.00
C LEU A 93 10.30 13.14 -0.39
N GLY A 94 11.39 12.72 -1.03
CA GLY A 94 11.73 13.12 -2.41
C GLY A 94 10.82 12.50 -3.49
N GLY A 95 9.95 11.57 -3.12
CA GLY A 95 8.91 10.99 -3.97
C GLY A 95 7.57 11.71 -3.89
N ILE A 96 7.40 12.65 -2.96
CA ILE A 96 6.17 13.43 -2.87
C ILE A 96 6.05 14.35 -4.09
N GLY A 97 4.91 14.25 -4.78
CA GLY A 97 4.60 14.99 -5.99
C GLY A 97 3.28 15.76 -5.88
N TYR A 98 3.07 16.63 -6.86
CA TYR A 98 1.81 17.34 -7.08
C TYR A 98 1.33 17.02 -8.50
N PHE A 99 0.10 16.52 -8.60
CA PHE A 99 -0.52 16.10 -9.85
C PHE A 99 -1.81 16.88 -10.08
N TYR A 100 -2.18 17.12 -11.34
CA TYR A 100 -3.41 17.80 -11.69
C TYR A 100 -3.99 17.23 -12.98
N GLY A 101 -5.29 16.94 -13.00
CA GLY A 101 -5.94 16.37 -14.18
C GLY A 101 -7.31 15.77 -13.90
N GLN A 102 -7.77 14.90 -14.79
CA GLN A 102 -9.08 14.26 -14.70
C GLN A 102 -8.94 12.74 -14.77
N SER A 103 -9.51 12.04 -13.78
CA SER A 103 -9.58 10.58 -13.80
C SER A 103 -10.64 10.08 -14.79
N LYS A 104 -10.33 8.98 -15.49
CA LYS A 104 -11.28 8.28 -16.37
C LYS A 104 -11.97 7.17 -15.60
N ILE A 105 -13.30 7.22 -15.53
CA ILE A 105 -14.11 6.33 -14.71
C ILE A 105 -15.09 5.56 -15.60
N GLN A 106 -15.26 4.27 -15.37
CA GLN A 106 -16.21 3.46 -16.14
C GLN A 106 -17.63 4.03 -16.00
N ALA A 107 -18.31 4.26 -17.13
CA ALA A 107 -19.68 4.72 -17.13
C ALA A 107 -20.62 3.64 -16.54
N PRO A 108 -21.68 4.01 -15.80
CA PRO A 108 -22.69 3.05 -15.37
C PRO A 108 -23.27 2.32 -16.57
N LYS A 109 -23.32 0.98 -16.54
CA LYS A 109 -23.88 0.17 -17.63
C LYS A 109 -25.33 0.59 -17.89
N SER A 110 -25.58 1.32 -18.98
CA SER A 110 -26.94 1.54 -19.48
C SER A 110 -27.52 0.21 -20.00
N THR A 111 -28.83 0.05 -20.03
CA THR A 111 -29.50 -1.11 -20.65
C THR A 111 -29.32 -1.22 -22.17
N GLN A 112 -28.48 -0.39 -22.78
CA GLN A 112 -28.11 -0.46 -24.20
C GLN A 112 -26.66 -0.95 -24.34
N GLU A 113 -26.41 -1.76 -25.36
CA GLU A 113 -25.09 -2.30 -25.68
C GLU A 113 -24.02 -1.19 -25.73
N PRO A 114 -22.79 -1.47 -25.23
CA PRO A 114 -21.70 -0.49 -25.20
C PRO A 114 -21.38 -0.02 -26.62
N LYS A 115 -21.36 1.30 -26.83
CA LYS A 115 -21.25 1.92 -28.17
C LYS A 115 -19.81 2.00 -28.71
N SER A 116 -18.79 1.83 -27.87
CA SER A 116 -17.37 1.79 -28.26
C SER A 116 -16.46 1.35 -27.10
N GLU A 117 -15.17 1.14 -27.38
CA GLU A 117 -14.08 0.92 -26.40
C GLU A 117 -13.83 2.13 -25.46
N ASP A 118 -14.56 3.24 -25.63
CA ASP A 118 -14.37 4.52 -24.93
C ASP A 118 -15.56 4.90 -24.02
N ASP A 119 -16.25 3.93 -23.40
CA ASP A 119 -17.37 4.21 -22.50
C ASP A 119 -16.90 4.59 -21.08
N PHE A 120 -16.23 5.76 -20.98
CA PHE A 120 -15.77 6.35 -19.72
C PHE A 120 -16.32 7.76 -19.52
N LEU A 121 -16.50 8.12 -18.25
CA LEU A 121 -16.77 9.47 -17.79
C LEU A 121 -15.47 10.11 -17.33
N LEU A 122 -15.29 11.40 -17.64
CA LEU A 122 -14.23 12.20 -17.02
C LEU A 122 -14.77 12.77 -15.71
N TYR A 123 -14.07 12.51 -14.61
CA TYR A 123 -14.31 13.23 -13.36
C TYR A 123 -13.87 14.69 -13.48
N TRP A 124 -14.25 15.53 -12.51
CA TRP A 124 -13.86 16.94 -12.50
C TRP A 124 -12.33 17.07 -12.47
N PRO A 125 -11.75 18.14 -13.04
CA PRO A 125 -10.34 18.44 -12.87
C PRO A 125 -10.06 18.65 -11.39
N ASP A 126 -9.05 17.95 -10.87
CA ASP A 126 -8.66 18.04 -9.48
C ASP A 126 -7.14 17.86 -9.31
N GLU A 127 -6.66 18.26 -8.15
CA GLU A 127 -5.26 18.15 -7.74
C GLU A 127 -5.04 17.00 -6.76
N LEU A 128 -3.81 16.51 -6.72
CA LEU A 128 -3.37 15.52 -5.73
C LEU A 128 -1.93 15.81 -5.32
N TYR A 129 -1.75 16.21 -4.07
CA TYR A 129 -0.47 16.19 -3.38
C TYR A 129 -0.29 14.85 -2.65
N THR A 130 0.69 14.01 -3.06
CA THR A 130 0.83 12.63 -2.56
C THR A 130 2.24 12.08 -2.70
N ALA A 131 2.61 11.10 -1.88
CA ALA A 131 3.78 10.26 -2.15
C ALA A 131 3.50 9.28 -3.30
N VAL A 132 4.55 8.70 -3.86
CA VAL A 132 4.44 7.71 -4.96
C VAL A 132 5.28 6.46 -4.67
N PRO A 133 4.85 5.25 -5.09
CA PRO A 133 5.55 4.01 -4.74
C PRO A 133 6.98 3.95 -5.30
N SER A 134 7.17 4.42 -6.54
CA SER A 134 8.46 4.45 -7.22
C SER A 134 8.51 5.59 -8.24
N ARG A 135 9.42 6.54 -8.08
CA ARG A 135 9.61 7.67 -9.02
C ARG A 135 9.81 7.23 -10.48
N PRO A 136 10.66 6.23 -10.81
CA PRO A 136 10.88 5.85 -12.21
C PRO A 136 9.75 5.01 -12.83
N VAL A 137 9.02 4.22 -12.03
CA VAL A 137 8.05 3.22 -12.55
C VAL A 137 6.60 3.64 -12.29
N PHE A 138 6.33 4.16 -11.11
CA PHE A 138 5.00 4.49 -10.59
C PHE A 138 4.92 5.94 -10.10
N PRO A 139 5.16 6.97 -10.94
CA PRO A 139 5.13 8.38 -10.53
C PRO A 139 3.69 8.92 -10.41
N ARG A 140 2.85 8.28 -9.58
CA ARG A 140 1.44 8.63 -9.39
C ARG A 140 0.90 8.07 -8.07
N GLY A 141 -0.27 8.56 -7.65
CA GLY A 141 -0.91 8.14 -6.42
C GLY A 141 -1.57 6.76 -6.51
N PHE A 142 -1.33 5.92 -5.50
CA PHE A 142 -2.02 4.65 -5.28
C PHE A 142 -2.63 4.62 -3.88
N LEU A 143 -3.94 4.41 -3.79
CA LEU A 143 -4.71 4.63 -2.57
C LEU A 143 -4.25 3.74 -1.41
N TRP A 144 -4.04 2.45 -1.66
CA TRP A 144 -3.64 1.52 -0.61
C TRP A 144 -2.15 1.61 -0.26
N ASP A 145 -1.27 1.99 -1.19
CA ASP A 145 0.14 2.25 -0.91
C ASP A 145 0.29 3.44 0.04
N GLU A 146 -0.55 4.47 -0.15
CA GLU A 146 -0.38 5.75 0.55
C GLU A 146 -0.47 5.62 2.06
N GLY A 147 -1.36 4.78 2.60
CA GLY A 147 -1.40 4.55 4.04
C GLY A 147 -0.07 4.05 4.61
N PHE A 148 0.63 3.17 3.88
CA PHE A 148 1.96 2.70 4.28
C PHE A 148 3.03 3.78 4.11
N HIS A 149 2.93 4.64 3.11
CA HIS A 149 3.80 5.81 2.97
C HIS A 149 3.67 6.73 4.18
N GLN A 150 2.42 7.01 4.54
CA GLN A 150 2.10 7.97 5.58
C GLN A 150 2.51 7.50 6.97
N LEU A 151 2.54 6.18 7.24
CA LEU A 151 3.15 5.65 8.46
C LEU A 151 4.58 6.18 8.62
N LEU A 152 5.40 6.14 7.57
CA LEU A 152 6.75 6.70 7.67
C LEU A 152 6.77 8.24 7.72
N ILE A 153 5.99 8.89 6.87
CA ILE A 153 6.02 10.36 6.72
C ILE A 153 5.59 11.07 8.01
N TRP A 154 4.56 10.59 8.71
CA TRP A 154 4.06 11.32 9.89
C TRP A 154 5.07 11.38 11.03
N ARG A 155 5.94 10.36 11.13
CA ARG A 155 7.05 10.29 12.11
C ARG A 155 8.13 11.33 11.83
N TRP A 156 8.25 11.76 10.57
CA TRP A 156 9.10 12.89 10.18
C TRP A 156 8.38 14.23 10.32
N ASP A 157 7.16 14.33 9.80
CA ASP A 157 6.33 15.53 9.88
C ASP A 157 4.85 15.18 9.64
N PHE A 158 4.07 15.14 10.72
CA PHE A 158 2.64 14.80 10.64
C PHE A 158 1.83 15.81 9.81
N ARG A 159 2.28 17.06 9.64
CA ARG A 159 1.54 18.07 8.86
C ARG A 159 1.51 17.72 7.38
N ILE A 160 2.60 17.16 6.86
CA ILE A 160 2.65 16.63 5.49
C ILE A 160 1.60 15.52 5.34
N THR A 161 1.49 14.64 6.33
CA THR A 161 0.48 13.58 6.32
C THR A 161 -0.94 14.13 6.34
N LEU A 162 -1.25 15.14 7.16
CA LEU A 162 -2.59 15.75 7.18
C LEU A 162 -2.96 16.36 5.82
N GLU A 163 -2.03 17.06 5.17
CA GLU A 163 -2.24 17.63 3.83
C GLU A 163 -2.49 16.53 2.78
N ILE A 164 -1.66 15.49 2.75
CA ILE A 164 -1.81 14.39 1.79
C ILE A 164 -3.13 13.63 2.00
N VAL A 165 -3.46 13.28 3.26
CA VAL A 165 -4.72 12.60 3.56
C VAL A 165 -5.92 13.47 3.16
N GLY A 166 -5.85 14.78 3.41
CA GLY A 166 -6.85 15.74 2.96
C GLY A 166 -7.06 15.71 1.44
N ASN A 167 -5.96 15.80 0.67
CA ASN A 167 -5.99 15.74 -0.79
C ASN A 167 -6.61 14.43 -1.31
N TRP A 168 -6.29 13.28 -0.72
CA TRP A 168 -6.92 12.01 -1.09
C TRP A 168 -8.43 11.98 -0.82
N LEU A 169 -8.88 12.58 0.29
CA LEU A 169 -10.31 12.66 0.61
C LEU A 169 -11.07 13.63 -0.31
N ASP A 170 -10.40 14.62 -0.90
CA ASP A 170 -11.00 15.57 -1.84
C ASP A 170 -11.35 14.92 -3.19
N LEU A 171 -10.63 13.87 -3.59
CA LEU A 171 -10.89 13.07 -4.80
C LEU A 171 -12.13 12.17 -4.73
N MET A 172 -12.83 12.18 -3.59
CA MET A 172 -14.00 11.35 -3.32
C MET A 172 -15.22 11.81 -4.13
N ASN A 173 -15.93 10.85 -4.70
CA ASN A 173 -17.20 11.12 -5.39
C ASN A 173 -18.39 11.22 -4.43
N ILE A 174 -19.55 11.54 -4.97
CA ILE A 174 -20.79 11.71 -4.19
C ILE A 174 -21.26 10.42 -3.48
N ASP A 175 -20.83 9.25 -3.98
CA ASP A 175 -21.14 7.96 -3.37
C ASP A 175 -20.20 7.59 -2.23
N GLY A 176 -19.11 8.35 -2.02
CA GLY A 176 -18.06 8.05 -1.04
C GLY A 176 -16.90 7.22 -1.60
N TRP A 177 -16.82 7.02 -2.92
CA TRP A 177 -15.75 6.24 -3.56
C TRP A 177 -14.54 7.10 -3.94
N ILE A 178 -13.34 6.53 -3.78
CA ILE A 178 -12.07 7.11 -4.23
C ILE A 178 -11.41 6.13 -5.22
N PRO A 179 -11.01 6.56 -6.43
CA PRO A 179 -10.29 5.69 -7.36
C PRO A 179 -8.98 5.18 -6.78
N ARG A 180 -8.70 3.88 -6.96
CA ARG A 180 -7.51 3.20 -6.39
C ARG A 180 -6.19 3.73 -6.94
N GLU A 181 -6.18 4.17 -8.18
CA GLU A 181 -4.99 4.64 -8.90
C GLU A 181 -5.31 5.97 -9.58
N GLN A 182 -4.53 7.01 -9.25
CA GLN A 182 -4.79 8.39 -9.66
C GLN A 182 -3.91 8.76 -10.86
N ILE A 183 -4.49 8.68 -12.06
CA ILE A 183 -3.79 8.93 -13.32
C ILE A 183 -4.20 10.33 -13.82
N LEU A 184 -3.54 11.35 -13.28
CA LEU A 184 -3.89 12.75 -13.47
C LEU A 184 -2.91 13.45 -14.43
N GLY A 185 -3.40 13.83 -15.61
CA GLY A 185 -2.65 14.59 -16.61
C GLY A 185 -1.85 13.73 -17.60
N ASP A 186 -1.35 14.38 -18.65
CA ASP A 186 -0.73 13.71 -19.80
C ASP A 186 0.57 12.97 -19.46
N GLU A 187 1.35 13.49 -18.51
CA GLU A 187 2.59 12.84 -18.07
C GLU A 187 2.30 11.48 -17.41
N ALA A 188 1.31 11.41 -16.51
CA ALA A 188 0.89 10.17 -15.88
C ALA A 188 0.30 9.19 -16.91
N LEU A 189 -0.53 9.68 -17.83
CA LEU A 189 -1.11 8.87 -18.92
C LEU A 189 -0.04 8.26 -19.84
N SER A 190 1.06 8.99 -20.10
CA SER A 190 2.15 8.51 -20.97
C SER A 190 2.87 7.27 -20.45
N LYS A 191 2.68 6.93 -19.16
CA LYS A 191 3.31 5.79 -18.49
C LYS A 191 2.38 4.59 -18.34
N MET A 192 1.17 4.64 -18.90
CA MET A 192 0.13 3.63 -18.67
C MET A 192 -0.32 2.93 -19.95
N PRO A 193 -0.40 1.58 -19.95
CA PRO A 193 -1.22 0.86 -20.91
C PRO A 193 -2.68 1.29 -20.78
N LYS A 194 -3.39 1.37 -21.92
CA LYS A 194 -4.74 1.96 -21.99
C LYS A 194 -5.77 1.20 -21.15
N GLU A 195 -5.60 -0.12 -21.05
CA GLU A 195 -6.45 -1.05 -20.34
C GLU A 195 -6.51 -0.81 -18.82
N TYR A 196 -5.49 -0.17 -18.23
CA TYR A 196 -5.43 0.14 -16.79
C TYR A 196 -5.85 1.58 -16.45
N VAL A 197 -6.17 2.39 -17.45
CA VAL A 197 -6.48 3.81 -17.21
C VAL A 197 -7.86 4.00 -16.59
N VAL A 198 -8.86 3.25 -17.07
CA VAL A 198 -10.25 3.40 -16.63
C VAL A 198 -10.45 2.77 -15.26
N GLN A 199 -10.84 3.59 -14.28
CA GLN A 199 -11.13 3.16 -12.91
C GLN A 199 -12.58 2.71 -12.77
N ILE A 200 -12.84 1.71 -11.93
CA ILE A 200 -14.15 1.05 -11.83
C ILE A 200 -14.78 1.35 -10.45
N PRO A 201 -15.91 2.09 -10.37
CA PRO A 201 -16.52 2.51 -9.10
C PRO A 201 -17.01 1.40 -8.16
N SER A 202 -17.23 0.17 -8.65
CA SER A 202 -17.58 -0.97 -7.79
C SER A 202 -16.37 -1.54 -7.06
N ASN A 203 -15.17 -1.29 -7.55
CA ASN A 203 -13.93 -1.85 -7.02
C ASN A 203 -13.45 -1.02 -5.84
N GLY A 204 -13.34 -1.68 -4.68
CA GLY A 204 -12.65 -1.12 -3.50
C GLY A 204 -11.14 -1.27 -3.58
N ASN A 205 -10.49 -0.73 -2.55
CA ASN A 205 -9.08 -0.98 -2.25
C ASN A 205 -8.86 -0.94 -0.73
N PRO A 206 -7.86 -1.64 -0.16
CA PRO A 206 -7.63 -1.60 1.27
C PRO A 206 -7.56 -0.16 1.82
N PRO A 207 -8.30 0.18 2.88
CA PRO A 207 -8.42 1.54 3.37
C PRO A 207 -7.23 1.92 4.26
N THR A 208 -6.01 1.80 3.73
CA THR A 208 -4.77 1.94 4.51
C THR A 208 -4.54 3.37 5.03
N LEU A 209 -5.17 4.40 4.45
CA LEU A 209 -5.19 5.74 5.05
C LEU A 209 -5.77 5.74 6.48
N LEU A 210 -6.68 4.81 6.78
CA LEU A 210 -7.19 4.62 8.14
C LEU A 210 -6.15 4.01 9.08
N LEU A 211 -5.11 3.33 8.57
CA LEU A 211 -3.99 2.88 9.39
C LEU A 211 -3.27 4.08 10.00
N VAL A 212 -2.87 5.05 9.17
CA VAL A 212 -2.13 6.23 9.66
C VAL A 212 -3.00 7.14 10.52
N ILE A 213 -4.28 7.31 10.19
CA ILE A 213 -5.19 8.10 11.04
C ILE A 213 -5.30 7.47 12.44
N ARG A 214 -5.46 6.15 12.50
CA ARG A 214 -5.49 5.42 13.76
C ARG A 214 -4.15 5.54 14.52
N ASP A 215 -3.03 5.59 13.81
CA ASP A 215 -1.68 5.66 14.39
C ASP A 215 -1.44 7.05 15.00
N LEU A 216 -1.84 8.11 14.30
CA LEU A 216 -1.86 9.49 14.81
C LEU A 216 -2.72 9.62 16.07
N ILE A 217 -3.90 9.01 16.09
CA ILE A 217 -4.79 8.98 17.26
C ILE A 217 -4.10 8.30 18.45
N ASN A 218 -3.38 7.20 18.20
CA ASN A 218 -2.62 6.53 19.26
C ASN A 218 -1.42 7.37 19.73
N GLY A 219 -0.74 8.08 18.83
CA GLY A 219 0.29 9.05 19.20
C GLY A 219 -0.24 10.16 20.12
N ILE A 220 -1.50 10.60 19.94
CA ILE A 220 -2.17 11.51 20.89
C ILE A 220 -2.38 10.82 22.25
N ARG A 221 -2.81 9.54 22.27
CA ARG A 221 -3.03 8.78 23.51
C ARG A 221 -1.75 8.58 24.33
N THR A 222 -0.62 8.43 23.65
CA THR A 222 0.69 8.19 24.29
C THR A 222 1.48 9.48 24.56
N GLU A 223 0.86 10.65 24.40
CA GLU A 223 1.48 11.97 24.63
C GLU A 223 2.69 12.27 23.72
N ASN A 224 2.71 11.73 22.50
CA ASN A 224 3.77 11.99 21.51
C ASN A 224 3.66 13.39 20.87
N PHE A 225 2.58 14.12 21.14
CA PHE A 225 2.32 15.45 20.58
C PHE A 225 2.21 16.49 21.68
N ASN A 226 2.77 17.67 21.45
CA ASN A 226 2.48 18.83 22.29
C ASN A 226 1.02 19.29 22.08
N GLN A 227 0.57 20.25 22.90
CA GLN A 227 -0.82 20.69 22.87
C GLN A 227 -1.23 21.39 21.57
N GLU A 228 -0.31 22.08 20.89
CA GLU A 228 -0.56 22.75 19.60
C GLU A 228 -0.74 21.71 18.49
N ASP A 229 0.22 20.78 18.36
CA ASP A 229 0.16 19.68 17.39
C ASP A 229 -1.10 18.83 17.56
N ARG A 230 -1.46 18.53 18.82
CA ARG A 230 -2.72 17.84 19.14
C ARG A 230 -3.94 18.60 18.63
N ASN A 231 -3.97 19.92 18.78
CA ASN A 231 -5.09 20.73 18.30
C ASN A 231 -5.18 20.74 16.77
N ASP A 232 -4.03 20.78 16.07
CA ASP A 232 -3.97 20.70 14.61
C ASP A 232 -4.56 19.37 14.11
N ILE A 233 -4.16 18.25 14.71
CA ILE A 233 -4.67 16.91 14.34
C ILE A 233 -6.17 16.81 14.62
N LEU A 234 -6.64 17.24 15.80
CA LEU A 234 -8.07 17.18 16.14
C LEU A 234 -8.91 18.09 15.23
N SER A 235 -8.41 19.27 14.88
CA SER A 235 -9.06 20.19 13.94
C SER A 235 -9.12 19.62 12.52
N PHE A 236 -8.09 18.89 12.10
CA PHE A 236 -8.14 18.13 10.84
C PHE A 236 -9.20 17.03 10.89
N LEU A 237 -9.19 16.17 11.93
CA LEU A 237 -10.14 15.06 12.06
C LEU A 237 -11.59 15.53 12.11
N ASP A 238 -11.88 16.62 12.83
CA ASP A 238 -13.21 17.23 12.88
C ASP A 238 -13.71 17.65 11.49
N ARG A 239 -12.84 18.29 10.69
CA ARG A 239 -13.17 18.71 9.31
C ARG A 239 -13.27 17.53 8.34
N ALA A 240 -12.36 16.56 8.46
CA ALA A 240 -12.30 15.39 7.59
C ALA A 240 -13.40 14.36 7.88
N PHE A 241 -14.03 14.41 9.08
CA PHE A 241 -14.96 13.40 9.56
C PHE A 241 -16.08 13.07 8.57
N VAL A 242 -16.68 14.09 7.94
CA VAL A 242 -17.80 13.89 6.99
C VAL A 242 -17.36 13.07 5.77
N ARG A 243 -16.14 13.31 5.25
CA ARG A 243 -15.59 12.54 4.13
C ARG A 243 -15.18 11.15 4.57
N LEU A 244 -14.54 11.02 5.74
CA LEU A 244 -14.16 9.72 6.30
C LEU A 244 -15.37 8.82 6.55
N ASP A 245 -16.47 9.37 7.06
CA ASP A 245 -17.74 8.66 7.22
C ASP A 245 -18.35 8.25 5.87
N ALA A 246 -18.38 9.14 4.88
CA ALA A 246 -18.86 8.81 3.54
C ALA A 246 -18.04 7.67 2.90
N TRP A 247 -16.71 7.70 3.04
CA TRP A 247 -15.85 6.62 2.55
C TRP A 247 -16.08 5.30 3.27
N PHE A 248 -16.20 5.34 4.60
CA PHE A 248 -16.53 4.15 5.38
C PHE A 248 -17.88 3.56 4.95
N GLN A 249 -18.92 4.38 4.83
CA GLN A 249 -20.25 3.94 4.41
C GLN A 249 -20.20 3.31 3.02
N TRP A 250 -19.54 3.96 2.05
CA TRP A 250 -19.35 3.40 0.73
C TRP A 250 -18.68 2.04 0.79
N PHE A 251 -17.56 1.93 1.52
CA PHE A 251 -16.78 0.71 1.60
C PHE A 251 -17.58 -0.42 2.28
N ASN A 252 -18.22 -0.13 3.41
CA ASN A 252 -19.02 -1.07 4.19
C ASN A 252 -20.27 -1.56 3.46
N THR A 253 -20.90 -0.70 2.66
CA THR A 253 -22.12 -1.05 1.93
C THR A 253 -21.83 -1.75 0.61
N SER A 254 -20.87 -1.26 -0.17
CA SER A 254 -20.56 -1.77 -1.50
C SER A 254 -19.89 -3.15 -1.47
N GLN A 255 -19.05 -3.42 -0.47
CA GLN A 255 -18.28 -4.67 -0.39
C GLN A 255 -18.93 -5.75 0.50
N LYS A 256 -20.18 -5.53 0.92
CA LYS A 256 -20.92 -6.42 1.83
C LYS A 256 -21.21 -7.78 1.19
N GLY A 257 -20.92 -8.86 1.91
CA GLY A 257 -21.23 -10.24 1.52
C GLY A 257 -22.65 -10.68 1.91
N LYS A 258 -23.03 -11.88 1.48
CA LYS A 258 -24.37 -12.46 1.73
C LYS A 258 -24.61 -12.80 3.21
N GLU A 259 -23.58 -13.28 3.90
CA GLU A 259 -23.65 -13.64 5.31
C GLU A 259 -23.38 -12.40 6.19
N MET A 260 -24.03 -12.35 7.35
CA MET A 260 -23.84 -11.24 8.30
C MET A 260 -22.38 -11.13 8.72
N GLY A 261 -21.76 -9.95 8.56
CA GLY A 261 -20.35 -9.73 8.90
C GLY A 261 -19.34 -10.33 7.92
N SER A 262 -19.80 -10.80 6.77
CA SER A 262 -18.94 -11.20 5.65
C SER A 262 -18.82 -10.08 4.61
N TYR A 263 -17.71 -10.10 3.88
CA TYR A 263 -17.39 -9.16 2.81
C TYR A 263 -16.69 -9.88 1.68
N PHE A 264 -16.78 -9.35 0.46
CA PHE A 264 -16.05 -9.87 -0.70
C PHE A 264 -15.59 -8.73 -1.62
N TRP A 265 -14.55 -9.00 -2.38
CA TRP A 265 -13.92 -8.03 -3.28
C TRP A 265 -14.59 -8.11 -4.64
N HIS A 266 -15.06 -6.98 -5.17
CA HIS A 266 -15.54 -6.88 -6.54
C HIS A 266 -14.38 -6.85 -7.55
N GLY A 267 -14.70 -7.09 -8.82
CA GLY A 267 -13.76 -6.94 -9.94
C GLY A 267 -12.99 -8.20 -10.34
N ARG A 268 -13.25 -9.35 -9.72
CA ARG A 268 -12.70 -10.65 -10.17
C ARG A 268 -13.39 -11.12 -11.45
N ASP A 269 -12.63 -11.62 -12.42
CA ASP A 269 -13.18 -12.14 -13.68
C ASP A 269 -13.70 -13.59 -13.53
N SER A 270 -15.01 -13.75 -13.45
CA SER A 270 -15.66 -15.07 -13.35
C SER A 270 -15.68 -15.86 -14.67
N PHE A 271 -15.34 -15.25 -15.80
CA PHE A 271 -15.46 -15.84 -17.14
C PHE A 271 -14.10 -16.14 -17.80
N THR A 272 -12.99 -15.72 -17.17
CA THR A 272 -11.66 -15.92 -17.73
C THR A 272 -11.38 -17.37 -18.11
N THR A 273 -10.89 -17.56 -19.33
CA THR A 273 -10.39 -18.84 -19.85
C THR A 273 -8.88 -18.84 -20.00
N LEU A 274 -8.20 -17.77 -19.58
CA LEU A 274 -6.74 -17.61 -19.75
C LEU A 274 -5.99 -17.61 -18.42
N GLN A 275 -6.63 -17.14 -17.34
CA GLN A 275 -6.02 -17.09 -16.02
C GLN A 275 -6.21 -18.41 -15.26
N LEU A 276 -5.13 -18.97 -14.72
CA LEU A 276 -5.17 -20.17 -13.87
C LEU A 276 -6.08 -19.95 -12.64
N ASN A 277 -5.96 -18.79 -12.01
CA ASN A 277 -6.86 -18.33 -10.96
C ASN A 277 -7.24 -16.86 -11.24
N PRO A 278 -8.54 -16.49 -11.24
CA PRO A 278 -8.94 -15.13 -11.51
C PRO A 278 -8.34 -14.13 -10.52
N GLN A 279 -7.72 -13.06 -11.04
CA GLN A 279 -7.08 -12.04 -10.21
C GLN A 279 -8.08 -11.26 -9.34
N SER A 280 -7.55 -10.61 -8.31
CA SER A 280 -8.28 -9.78 -7.34
C SER A 280 -7.62 -8.40 -7.16
N LEU A 281 -7.48 -7.63 -8.23
CA LEU A 281 -6.79 -6.32 -8.23
C LEU A 281 -7.29 -5.35 -7.15
N SER A 282 -8.59 -5.41 -6.84
CA SER A 282 -9.22 -4.62 -5.79
C SER A 282 -8.61 -4.86 -4.40
N SER A 283 -8.07 -6.05 -4.12
CA SER A 283 -7.47 -6.33 -2.80
C SER A 283 -6.05 -5.78 -2.64
N GLY A 284 -5.40 -5.35 -3.72
CA GLY A 284 -3.96 -5.03 -3.72
C GLY A 284 -3.03 -6.25 -3.68
N LEU A 285 -3.59 -7.46 -3.71
CA LEU A 285 -2.85 -8.73 -3.78
C LEU A 285 -3.24 -9.47 -5.07
N ASP A 286 -2.86 -8.88 -6.21
CA ASP A 286 -3.43 -9.11 -7.54
C ASP A 286 -3.63 -10.59 -7.91
N ASP A 287 -2.59 -11.42 -7.83
CA ASP A 287 -2.63 -12.84 -8.18
C ASP A 287 -2.61 -13.76 -6.95
N TYR A 288 -2.81 -13.23 -5.73
CA TYR A 288 -2.96 -14.07 -4.54
C TYR A 288 -4.17 -14.99 -4.75
N PRO A 289 -3.99 -16.31 -4.61
CA PRO A 289 -4.99 -17.24 -5.06
C PRO A 289 -6.21 -17.25 -4.14
N ARG A 290 -7.39 -17.09 -4.74
CA ARG A 290 -8.71 -17.14 -4.07
C ARG A 290 -9.57 -18.25 -4.69
N ALA A 291 -10.87 -18.26 -4.40
CA ALA A 291 -11.78 -19.27 -4.96
C ALA A 291 -11.64 -19.34 -6.49
N SER A 292 -11.61 -20.55 -7.04
CA SER A 292 -11.26 -20.73 -8.47
C SER A 292 -12.40 -20.36 -9.40
N HIS A 293 -13.63 -20.27 -8.89
CA HIS A 293 -14.83 -19.88 -9.62
C HIS A 293 -15.50 -18.71 -8.87
N PRO A 294 -15.08 -17.46 -9.15
CA PRO A 294 -15.55 -16.28 -8.44
C PRO A 294 -17.07 -16.14 -8.54
N ASN A 295 -17.71 -15.79 -7.42
CA ASN A 295 -19.13 -15.48 -7.34
C ASN A 295 -19.45 -14.71 -6.04
N GLU A 296 -20.70 -14.29 -5.89
CA GLU A 296 -21.15 -13.54 -4.70
C GLU A 296 -21.24 -14.38 -3.41
N ASP A 297 -20.93 -15.68 -3.44
CA ASP A 297 -20.86 -16.52 -2.23
C ASP A 297 -19.47 -16.46 -1.57
N GLU A 298 -18.52 -15.75 -2.19
CA GLU A 298 -17.19 -15.57 -1.63
C GLU A 298 -17.21 -14.78 -0.32
N ARG A 299 -16.26 -15.13 0.56
CA ARG A 299 -16.01 -14.42 1.81
C ARG A 299 -14.50 -14.24 1.94
N HIS A 300 -14.05 -12.99 1.96
CA HIS A 300 -12.63 -12.64 1.98
C HIS A 300 -12.20 -12.19 3.37
N VAL A 301 -11.29 -12.95 3.99
CA VAL A 301 -10.89 -12.73 5.39
C VAL A 301 -10.09 -11.44 5.57
N ASP A 302 -9.26 -11.09 4.57
CA ASP A 302 -8.49 -9.86 4.54
C ASP A 302 -9.40 -8.62 4.51
N LEU A 303 -10.41 -8.63 3.64
CA LEU A 303 -11.39 -7.54 3.55
C LEU A 303 -12.20 -7.37 4.84
N ARG A 304 -12.60 -8.48 5.47
CA ARG A 304 -13.27 -8.43 6.78
C ARG A 304 -12.40 -7.72 7.83
N CYS A 305 -11.09 -7.98 7.83
CA CYS A 305 -10.15 -7.35 8.75
C CYS A 305 -9.90 -5.87 8.43
N TRP A 306 -9.85 -5.51 7.14
CA TRP A 306 -9.83 -4.11 6.72
C TRP A 306 -11.08 -3.35 7.15
N MET A 307 -12.26 -3.97 7.08
CA MET A 307 -13.49 -3.36 7.55
C MET A 307 -13.51 -3.19 9.07
N PHE A 308 -12.93 -4.15 9.80
CA PHE A 308 -12.72 -4.02 11.25
C PHE A 308 -11.85 -2.80 11.59
N LEU A 309 -10.70 -2.63 10.93
CA LEU A 309 -9.86 -1.44 11.09
C LEU A 309 -10.65 -0.16 10.80
N ALA A 310 -11.40 -0.15 9.71
CA ALA A 310 -12.13 1.02 9.29
C ALA A 310 -13.16 1.44 10.35
N ALA A 311 -13.92 0.48 10.87
CA ALA A 311 -14.90 0.71 11.94
C ALA A 311 -14.23 1.13 13.25
N ASP A 312 -13.11 0.51 13.63
CA ASP A 312 -12.37 0.85 14.87
C ASP A 312 -11.74 2.24 14.81
N CYS A 313 -11.23 2.63 13.64
CA CYS A 313 -10.72 3.97 13.38
C CYS A 313 -11.82 5.02 13.52
N MET A 314 -12.97 4.81 12.85
CA MET A 314 -14.12 5.72 12.95
C MET A 314 -14.66 5.81 14.38
N ASN A 315 -14.82 4.67 15.07
CA ASN A 315 -15.21 4.65 16.48
C ASN A 315 -14.23 5.49 17.34
N SER A 316 -12.93 5.31 17.13
CA SER A 316 -11.91 6.06 17.87
C SER A 316 -11.96 7.56 17.61
N ILE A 317 -12.16 7.99 16.36
CA ILE A 317 -12.36 9.41 16.04
C ILE A 317 -13.58 9.96 16.78
N THR A 318 -14.71 9.24 16.78
CA THR A 318 -15.94 9.71 17.46
C THR A 318 -15.77 9.84 18.98
N GLU A 319 -15.04 8.91 19.61
CA GLU A 319 -14.69 8.98 21.03
C GLU A 319 -13.84 10.24 21.33
N PHE A 320 -12.87 10.54 20.47
CA PHE A 320 -11.98 11.70 20.63
C PHE A 320 -12.67 13.04 20.42
N LEU A 321 -13.57 13.14 19.44
CA LEU A 321 -14.34 14.35 19.17
C LEU A 321 -15.52 14.51 20.15
N GLY A 322 -15.68 13.59 21.10
CA GLY A 322 -16.62 13.71 22.22
C GLY A 322 -18.08 13.52 21.84
N GLY A 323 -18.38 12.76 20.77
CA GLY A 323 -19.75 12.37 20.40
C GLY A 323 -20.71 13.52 20.07
N LYS A 324 -20.21 14.75 19.88
CA LYS A 324 -21.04 15.94 19.57
C LYS A 324 -21.43 16.07 18.10
N HIS A 325 -20.92 15.21 17.23
CA HIS A 325 -21.33 15.17 15.82
C HIS A 325 -22.75 14.61 15.71
N LYS A 326 -23.71 15.51 15.44
CA LYS A 326 -25.11 15.19 15.12
C LYS A 326 -25.31 14.38 13.83
N LEU A 327 -24.22 14.01 13.15
CA LEU A 327 -24.22 13.40 11.82
C LEU A 327 -23.66 11.96 11.82
N VAL A 328 -23.39 11.36 12.98
CA VAL A 328 -23.05 9.93 13.02
C VAL A 328 -24.27 9.11 12.60
N THR A 329 -24.21 8.57 11.39
CA THR A 329 -25.26 7.74 10.77
C THR A 329 -25.16 6.28 11.18
N GLU A 330 -23.94 5.80 11.41
CA GLU A 330 -23.61 4.40 11.70
C GLU A 330 -23.18 4.19 13.15
N ASP A 331 -23.59 3.07 13.74
CA ASP A 331 -23.10 2.65 15.06
C ASP A 331 -21.78 1.88 14.90
N TYR A 332 -20.68 2.63 14.74
CA TYR A 332 -19.35 2.03 14.57
C TYR A 332 -18.97 1.10 15.73
N SER A 333 -19.40 1.41 16.96
CA SER A 333 -19.11 0.55 18.13
C SER A 333 -19.74 -0.84 17.97
N SER A 334 -20.97 -0.92 17.46
CA SER A 334 -21.62 -2.19 17.15
C SER A 334 -20.95 -2.94 16.00
N ILE A 335 -20.49 -2.23 14.96
CA ILE A 335 -19.73 -2.85 13.85
C ILE A 335 -18.38 -3.39 14.37
N VAL A 336 -17.66 -2.65 15.19
CA VAL A 336 -16.42 -3.09 15.85
C VAL A 336 -16.65 -4.35 16.67
N LYS A 337 -17.71 -4.41 17.47
CA LYS A 337 -18.07 -5.62 18.26
C LYS A 337 -18.37 -6.81 17.36
N LEU A 338 -19.10 -6.60 16.25
CA LEU A 338 -19.41 -7.67 15.30
C LEU A 338 -18.15 -8.20 14.61
N LEU A 339 -17.27 -7.30 14.15
CA LEU A 339 -16.10 -7.69 13.37
C LEU A 339 -14.92 -8.16 14.23
N SER A 340 -14.85 -7.75 15.49
CA SER A 340 -13.90 -8.31 16.47
C SER A 340 -14.39 -9.59 17.15
N ASP A 341 -15.63 -10.05 16.88
CA ASP A 341 -16.12 -11.32 17.41
C ASP A 341 -15.26 -12.48 16.88
N PHE A 342 -14.45 -13.01 17.79
CA PHE A 342 -13.50 -14.08 17.53
C PHE A 342 -14.18 -15.40 17.14
N ASN A 343 -15.35 -15.70 17.73
CA ASN A 343 -16.08 -16.93 17.43
C ASN A 343 -16.72 -16.86 16.04
N LEU A 344 -17.29 -15.70 15.68
CA LEU A 344 -17.87 -15.49 14.37
C LEU A 344 -16.80 -15.54 13.27
N LEU A 345 -15.64 -14.93 13.51
CA LEU A 345 -14.48 -15.04 12.61
C LEU A 345 -14.09 -16.51 12.41
N ASN A 346 -13.95 -17.27 13.51
CA ASN A 346 -13.56 -18.68 13.45
C ASN A 346 -14.58 -19.52 12.69
N GLN A 347 -15.87 -19.31 12.91
CA GLN A 347 -16.93 -20.01 12.19
C GLN A 347 -16.88 -19.80 10.68
N MET A 348 -16.47 -18.61 10.22
CA MET A 348 -16.45 -18.27 8.79
C MET A 348 -15.16 -18.65 8.09
N HIS A 349 -14.02 -18.52 8.77
CA HIS A 349 -12.71 -18.48 8.11
C HIS A 349 -11.67 -19.42 8.70
N TYR A 350 -11.87 -20.00 9.89
CA TYR A 350 -10.84 -20.80 10.53
C TYR A 350 -10.92 -22.26 10.10
N ASP A 351 -9.84 -22.74 9.49
CA ASP A 351 -9.65 -24.15 9.17
C ASP A 351 -8.98 -24.87 10.35
N HIS A 352 -9.73 -25.78 10.98
CA HIS A 352 -9.26 -26.51 12.15
C HIS A 352 -8.16 -27.53 11.84
N ASP A 353 -8.11 -28.05 10.61
CA ASP A 353 -7.17 -29.09 10.22
C ASP A 353 -5.75 -28.54 10.04
N HIS A 354 -5.63 -27.37 9.40
CA HIS A 354 -4.34 -26.71 9.16
C HIS A 354 -4.06 -25.59 10.16
N GLY A 355 -5.03 -25.20 10.98
CA GLY A 355 -4.91 -24.14 11.97
C GLY A 355 -4.72 -22.75 11.36
N ALA A 356 -5.30 -22.51 10.19
CA ALA A 356 -5.11 -21.29 9.40
C ALA A 356 -6.45 -20.58 9.14
N TYR A 357 -6.42 -19.26 8.98
CA TYR A 357 -7.56 -18.53 8.42
C TYR A 357 -7.50 -18.55 6.90
N LEU A 358 -8.64 -18.79 6.25
CA LEU A 358 -8.74 -18.95 4.81
C LEU A 358 -9.97 -18.20 4.28
N ASP A 359 -9.88 -17.80 3.02
CA ASP A 359 -11.06 -17.35 2.28
C ASP A 359 -12.05 -18.51 2.09
N PHE A 360 -13.31 -18.19 1.85
CA PHE A 360 -14.34 -19.16 1.49
C PHE A 360 -14.92 -18.84 0.12
N GLY A 361 -15.21 -19.85 -0.70
CA GLY A 361 -15.92 -19.64 -1.97
C GLY A 361 -16.06 -20.90 -2.80
N ASN A 362 -16.59 -20.76 -4.01
CA ASN A 362 -16.80 -21.87 -4.93
C ASN A 362 -15.46 -22.26 -5.59
N HIS A 363 -14.88 -23.38 -5.17
CA HIS A 363 -13.48 -23.68 -5.44
C HIS A 363 -13.23 -25.17 -5.71
N THR A 364 -12.28 -25.42 -6.60
CA THR A 364 -11.66 -26.71 -6.91
C THR A 364 -10.17 -26.48 -7.17
N GLU A 365 -9.33 -27.43 -6.72
CA GLU A 365 -7.88 -27.46 -6.96
C GLU A 365 -7.55 -28.07 -8.34
N ASP A 366 -8.54 -28.66 -9.01
CA ASP A 366 -8.39 -29.36 -10.28
C ASP A 366 -8.55 -28.42 -11.48
N VAL A 367 -7.81 -27.30 -11.46
CA VAL A 367 -7.70 -26.34 -12.57
C VAL A 367 -6.28 -26.35 -13.11
N ARG A 368 -6.11 -26.39 -14.43
CA ARG A 368 -4.79 -26.37 -15.07
C ARG A 368 -4.79 -25.45 -16.29
N LEU A 369 -3.62 -24.95 -16.63
CA LEU A 369 -3.35 -24.34 -17.92
C LEU A 369 -2.87 -25.42 -18.89
N ILE A 370 -3.51 -25.53 -20.06
CA ILE A 370 -3.20 -26.50 -21.10
C ILE A 370 -3.00 -25.80 -22.45
N TRP A 371 -2.07 -26.31 -23.25
CA TRP A 371 -1.87 -25.81 -24.61
C TRP A 371 -2.95 -26.33 -25.53
N LYS A 372 -3.70 -25.42 -26.15
CA LYS A 372 -4.71 -25.75 -27.16
C LYS A 372 -4.24 -25.27 -28.53
N GLU A 373 -4.33 -26.14 -29.53
CA GLU A 373 -4.05 -25.78 -30.92
C GLU A 373 -5.26 -25.09 -31.53
N LEU A 374 -5.03 -23.93 -32.12
CA LEU A 374 -6.02 -23.13 -32.84
C LEU A 374 -5.60 -23.10 -34.31
N VAL A 375 -6.57 -23.31 -35.21
CA VAL A 375 -6.35 -23.17 -36.65
C VAL A 375 -6.96 -21.84 -37.06
N GLY A 376 -6.12 -20.89 -37.47
CA GLY A 376 -6.56 -19.61 -38.00
C GLY A 376 -7.35 -19.76 -39.29
N GLU A 377 -8.13 -18.73 -39.65
CA GLU A 377 -8.92 -18.72 -40.89
C GLU A 377 -8.05 -18.84 -42.16
N ASP A 378 -6.78 -18.49 -42.06
CA ASP A 378 -5.75 -18.60 -43.10
C ASP A 378 -5.03 -19.96 -43.11
N GLY A 379 -5.42 -20.89 -42.23
CA GLY A 379 -4.84 -22.22 -42.08
C GLY A 379 -3.55 -22.27 -41.26
N HIS A 380 -3.09 -21.15 -40.68
CA HIS A 380 -1.94 -21.18 -39.77
C HIS A 380 -2.32 -21.80 -38.42
N LEU A 381 -1.46 -22.67 -37.92
CA LEU A 381 -1.57 -23.26 -36.58
C LEU A 381 -0.94 -22.30 -35.57
N SER A 382 -1.74 -21.83 -34.62
CA SER A 382 -1.27 -21.17 -33.41
C SER A 382 -1.56 -22.04 -32.18
N ARG A 383 -0.89 -21.73 -31.07
CA ARG A 383 -1.16 -22.36 -29.77
C ARG A 383 -1.49 -21.27 -28.78
N GLU A 384 -2.47 -21.55 -27.93
CA GLU A 384 -2.86 -20.67 -26.83
C GLU A 384 -2.90 -21.49 -25.53
N LEU A 385 -2.40 -20.90 -24.45
CA LEU A 385 -2.46 -21.50 -23.13
C LEU A 385 -3.80 -21.17 -22.48
N VAL A 386 -4.67 -22.17 -22.32
CA VAL A 386 -6.04 -21.99 -21.82
C VAL A 386 -6.27 -22.71 -20.49
N ARG A 387 -7.11 -22.12 -19.66
CA ARG A 387 -7.60 -22.64 -18.39
C ARG A 387 -8.63 -23.75 -18.64
N GLU A 388 -8.39 -24.93 -18.10
CA GLU A 388 -9.33 -26.04 -18.08
C GLU A 388 -9.61 -26.51 -16.64
N THR A 389 -10.87 -26.84 -16.36
CA THR A 389 -11.34 -27.29 -15.05
C THR A 389 -11.76 -28.76 -15.13
N PHE A 390 -11.11 -29.62 -14.35
CA PHE A 390 -11.32 -31.07 -14.36
C PHE A 390 -12.19 -31.55 -13.18
N GLY A 391 -12.22 -30.81 -12.08
CA GLY A 391 -13.02 -31.12 -10.91
C GLY A 391 -14.23 -30.20 -10.78
N LYS A 392 -15.34 -30.71 -10.21
CA LYS A 392 -16.50 -29.87 -9.89
C LYS A 392 -16.13 -28.91 -8.75
N PRO A 393 -16.29 -27.58 -8.89
CA PRO A 393 -16.08 -26.66 -7.79
C PRO A 393 -17.21 -26.78 -6.75
N GLU A 394 -16.84 -26.60 -5.49
CA GLU A 394 -17.76 -26.65 -4.35
C GLU A 394 -17.49 -25.48 -3.40
N LEU A 395 -18.52 -25.06 -2.66
CA LEU A 395 -18.38 -24.04 -1.62
C LEU A 395 -17.57 -24.59 -0.45
N ARG A 396 -16.36 -24.07 -0.25
CA ARG A 396 -15.42 -24.53 0.79
C ARG A 396 -14.42 -23.46 1.17
N LEU A 397 -13.66 -23.69 2.25
CA LEU A 397 -12.46 -22.92 2.54
C LEU A 397 -11.41 -23.15 1.45
N VAL A 398 -10.78 -22.08 1.00
CA VAL A 398 -9.81 -22.07 -0.09
C VAL A 398 -8.41 -22.36 0.50
N PRO A 399 -7.76 -23.48 0.15
CA PRO A 399 -6.60 -24.02 0.89
C PRO A 399 -5.27 -23.35 0.52
N HIS A 400 -5.21 -22.02 0.59
CA HIS A 400 -4.03 -21.24 0.24
C HIS A 400 -3.55 -20.43 1.44
N ILE A 401 -2.57 -20.99 2.16
CA ILE A 401 -1.93 -20.36 3.32
C ILE A 401 -0.89 -19.36 2.85
N GLY A 402 -0.97 -18.12 3.33
CA GLY A 402 -0.08 -17.02 2.96
C GLY A 402 -0.46 -15.74 3.71
N TYR A 403 -0.11 -14.58 3.17
CA TYR A 403 -0.40 -13.29 3.83
C TYR A 403 -1.89 -13.12 4.19
N VAL A 404 -2.82 -13.52 3.32
CA VAL A 404 -4.27 -13.44 3.60
C VAL A 404 -4.64 -14.21 4.87
N SER A 405 -4.00 -15.35 5.14
CA SER A 405 -4.23 -16.13 6.36
C SER A 405 -3.81 -15.43 7.64
N PHE A 406 -2.90 -14.47 7.56
CA PHE A 406 -2.36 -13.76 8.73
C PHE A 406 -3.11 -12.46 9.03
N PHE A 407 -4.14 -12.08 8.27
CA PHE A 407 -4.88 -10.85 8.53
C PHE A 407 -5.46 -10.78 9.95
N PRO A 408 -6.17 -11.81 10.47
CA PRO A 408 -6.64 -11.78 11.86
C PRO A 408 -5.52 -11.59 12.89
N PHE A 409 -4.33 -12.12 12.61
CA PHE A 409 -3.14 -11.91 13.44
C PHE A 409 -2.62 -10.47 13.33
N MET A 410 -2.47 -9.94 12.11
CA MET A 410 -2.00 -8.57 11.82
C MET A 410 -2.90 -7.48 12.42
N PHE A 411 -4.20 -7.75 12.52
CA PHE A 411 -5.19 -6.84 13.11
C PHE A 411 -5.46 -7.11 14.60
N ARG A 412 -4.69 -8.01 15.22
CA ARG A 412 -4.74 -8.34 16.65
C ARG A 412 -6.14 -8.74 17.15
N ILE A 413 -6.89 -9.42 16.29
CA ILE A 413 -8.24 -9.94 16.62
C ILE A 413 -8.13 -11.19 17.51
N ILE A 414 -7.01 -11.90 17.44
CA ILE A 414 -6.78 -13.16 18.15
C ILE A 414 -6.43 -12.88 19.63
N PRO A 415 -7.16 -13.42 20.61
CA PRO A 415 -6.83 -13.21 22.02
C PRO A 415 -5.43 -13.76 22.41
N PRO A 416 -4.66 -13.07 23.27
CA PRO A 416 -3.31 -13.50 23.67
C PRO A 416 -3.22 -14.89 24.34
N ASP A 417 -4.30 -15.35 24.95
CA ASP A 417 -4.43 -16.64 25.64
C ASP A 417 -5.01 -17.75 24.76
N SER A 418 -5.43 -17.44 23.53
CA SER A 418 -6.04 -18.40 22.61
C SER A 418 -5.02 -19.39 22.05
N SER A 419 -5.34 -20.68 22.06
CA SER A 419 -4.50 -21.71 21.40
C SER A 419 -4.38 -21.51 19.89
N ILE A 420 -5.30 -20.75 19.27
CA ILE A 420 -5.19 -20.37 17.85
C ILE A 420 -4.01 -19.41 17.64
N LEU A 421 -3.68 -18.55 18.61
CA LEU A 421 -2.48 -17.71 18.52
C LEU A 421 -1.22 -18.56 18.40
N GLU A 422 -1.12 -19.65 19.18
CA GLU A 422 0.00 -20.58 19.09
C GLU A 422 0.13 -21.20 17.69
N LYS A 423 -1.01 -21.58 17.09
CA LYS A 423 -1.07 -22.12 15.73
C LYS A 423 -0.65 -21.09 14.68
N GLN A 424 -1.05 -19.84 14.83
CA GLN A 424 -0.58 -18.77 13.94
C GLN A 424 0.93 -18.55 14.08
N LEU A 425 1.48 -18.54 15.30
CA LEU A 425 2.92 -18.45 15.52
C LEU A 425 3.68 -19.65 14.93
N ASP A 426 3.12 -20.87 15.04
CA ASP A 426 3.66 -22.07 14.39
C ASP A 426 3.69 -21.93 12.87
N LEU A 427 2.59 -21.46 12.25
CA LEU A 427 2.51 -21.25 10.81
C LEU A 427 3.49 -20.19 10.33
N ILE A 428 3.53 -19.03 11.00
CA ILE A 428 4.42 -17.92 10.66
C ILE A 428 5.88 -18.38 10.70
N SER A 429 6.29 -19.09 11.76
CA SER A 429 7.67 -19.57 11.92
C SER A 429 8.02 -20.84 11.11
N ASN A 430 7.09 -21.35 10.29
CA ASN A 430 7.29 -22.59 9.55
C ASN A 430 8.12 -22.40 8.27
N ARG A 431 9.37 -22.86 8.30
CA ARG A 431 10.33 -22.87 7.18
C ARG A 431 9.87 -23.67 5.96
N ASN A 432 8.98 -24.64 6.13
CA ASN A 432 8.42 -25.43 5.05
C ASN A 432 7.17 -24.80 4.42
N ILE A 433 6.61 -23.74 5.02
CA ILE A 433 5.43 -23.05 4.51
C ILE A 433 5.80 -21.64 4.07
N VAL A 434 5.92 -20.68 4.99
CA VAL A 434 6.07 -19.25 4.67
C VAL A 434 7.40 -18.63 5.11
N TRP A 435 8.22 -19.30 5.93
CA TRP A 435 9.44 -18.68 6.45
C TRP A 435 10.64 -18.84 5.49
N SER A 436 11.41 -17.76 5.34
CA SER A 436 12.71 -17.73 4.66
C SER A 436 13.74 -16.92 5.47
N ASP A 437 15.01 -17.00 5.10
CA ASP A 437 16.08 -16.23 5.73
C ASP A 437 16.09 -14.73 5.32
N TYR A 438 15.12 -14.31 4.50
CA TYR A 438 15.01 -12.96 3.95
C TYR A 438 13.69 -12.26 4.32
N GLY A 439 12.76 -12.97 4.96
CA GLY A 439 11.41 -12.50 5.30
C GLY A 439 10.34 -13.57 5.09
N LEU A 440 9.08 -13.23 5.38
CA LEU A 440 7.94 -14.12 5.15
C LEU A 440 7.48 -14.05 3.69
N LEU A 441 7.23 -15.22 3.10
CA LEU A 441 6.72 -15.39 1.74
C LEU A 441 5.25 -14.99 1.64
N SER A 442 4.86 -14.38 0.52
CA SER A 442 3.45 -14.02 0.26
C SER A 442 2.51 -15.21 0.22
N LEU A 443 2.98 -16.34 -0.30
CA LEU A 443 2.23 -17.59 -0.38
C LEU A 443 3.09 -18.76 0.07
N GLY A 444 2.49 -19.68 0.82
CA GLY A 444 3.18 -20.84 1.36
C GLY A 444 3.66 -21.80 0.27
N LYS A 445 4.85 -22.38 0.47
CA LYS A 445 5.48 -23.39 -0.42
C LYS A 445 4.63 -24.64 -0.65
N THR A 446 3.67 -24.89 0.24
CA THR A 446 2.72 -26.00 0.19
C THR A 446 1.51 -25.72 -0.71
N SER A 447 1.30 -24.47 -1.14
CA SER A 447 0.20 -24.13 -2.05
C SER A 447 0.42 -24.73 -3.44
N SER A 448 -0.64 -25.24 -4.05
CA SER A 448 -0.64 -25.70 -5.45
C SER A 448 -0.30 -24.59 -6.45
N LEU A 449 -0.47 -23.33 -6.04
CA LEU A 449 -0.23 -22.13 -6.84
C LEU A 449 1.06 -21.38 -6.46
N TYR A 450 1.88 -21.93 -5.57
CA TYR A 450 3.20 -21.36 -5.23
C TYR A 450 4.10 -21.26 -6.47
N MET A 451 4.59 -20.05 -6.74
CA MET A 451 5.42 -19.68 -7.90
C MET A 451 4.84 -20.10 -9.27
N LYS A 452 3.52 -20.29 -9.36
CA LYS A 452 2.84 -20.58 -10.62
C LYS A 452 2.50 -19.30 -11.38
N TYR A 453 2.87 -19.27 -12.65
CA TYR A 453 2.39 -18.28 -13.59
C TYR A 453 0.85 -18.32 -13.64
N ASN A 454 0.24 -17.15 -13.80
CA ASN A 454 -1.21 -17.05 -13.90
C ASN A 454 -1.71 -17.18 -15.33
N THR A 455 -0.91 -16.78 -16.31
CA THR A 455 -1.14 -16.97 -17.75
C THR A 455 0.17 -17.41 -18.41
N GLU A 456 0.26 -17.38 -19.74
CA GLU A 456 1.54 -17.58 -20.43
C GLU A 456 2.58 -16.49 -20.09
N HIS A 457 2.12 -15.28 -19.79
CA HIS A 457 2.99 -14.09 -19.66
C HIS A 457 2.93 -13.42 -18.29
N GLU A 458 1.95 -13.78 -17.45
CA GLU A 458 1.84 -13.27 -16.08
C GLU A 458 2.64 -14.16 -15.11
N ALA A 459 3.86 -13.72 -14.81
CA ALA A 459 4.72 -14.30 -13.78
C ALA A 459 4.09 -14.18 -12.38
N PRO A 460 4.43 -15.08 -11.43
CA PRO A 460 3.94 -14.99 -10.05
C PRO A 460 4.37 -13.68 -9.38
N TYR A 461 3.47 -13.04 -8.65
CA TYR A 461 3.72 -11.76 -7.98
C TYR A 461 3.50 -11.87 -6.46
N TRP A 462 2.26 -12.12 -6.02
CA TRP A 462 1.85 -12.44 -4.64
C TRP A 462 1.80 -13.95 -4.37
N ARG A 463 2.58 -14.73 -5.13
CA ARG A 463 2.63 -16.21 -5.08
C ARG A 463 3.94 -16.79 -4.55
N GLY A 464 4.69 -16.01 -3.78
CA GLY A 464 5.91 -16.48 -3.12
C GLY A 464 6.85 -15.36 -2.69
N ALA A 465 6.97 -14.28 -3.47
CA ALA A 465 7.86 -13.16 -3.17
C ALA A 465 7.57 -12.52 -1.80
N ILE A 466 8.57 -11.82 -1.26
CA ILE A 466 8.56 -11.22 0.08
C ILE A 466 8.28 -9.72 -0.05
N TRP A 467 7.22 -9.25 0.63
CA TRP A 467 6.75 -7.87 0.55
C TRP A 467 6.82 -7.17 1.91
N MET A 468 7.34 -5.94 1.92
CA MET A 468 7.66 -5.25 3.17
C MET A 468 6.41 -4.81 3.95
N ASN A 469 5.37 -4.32 3.27
CA ASN A 469 4.11 -3.91 3.90
C ASN A 469 3.50 -5.01 4.79
N MET A 470 3.38 -6.24 4.28
CA MET A 470 2.79 -7.35 5.03
C MET A 470 3.74 -7.84 6.13
N ASN A 471 5.04 -7.92 5.85
CA ASN A 471 6.04 -8.27 6.86
C ASN A 471 6.07 -7.25 8.02
N TYR A 472 5.91 -5.97 7.72
CA TYR A 472 5.82 -4.91 8.73
C TYR A 472 4.60 -5.07 9.64
N MET A 473 3.43 -5.35 9.07
CA MET A 473 2.20 -5.59 9.84
C MET A 473 2.29 -6.86 10.71
N ILE A 474 2.93 -7.92 10.20
CA ILE A 474 3.19 -9.14 10.97
C ILE A 474 4.19 -8.86 12.11
N LEU A 475 5.27 -8.14 11.84
CA LEU A 475 6.23 -7.72 12.88
C LEU A 475 5.59 -6.87 13.97
N SER A 476 4.73 -5.91 13.60
CA SER A 476 3.95 -5.10 14.54
C SER A 476 3.17 -5.98 15.53
N SER A 477 2.49 -7.00 15.01
CA SER A 477 1.71 -7.91 15.85
C SER A 477 2.58 -8.87 16.65
N LEU A 478 3.67 -9.39 16.09
CA LEU A 478 4.64 -10.21 16.84
C LEU A 478 5.24 -9.42 18.01
N HIS A 479 5.61 -8.15 17.79
CA HIS A 479 6.09 -7.26 18.83
C HIS A 479 5.04 -7.07 19.94
N HIS A 480 3.79 -6.77 19.56
CA HIS A 480 2.67 -6.66 20.49
C HIS A 480 2.50 -7.93 21.34
N TYR A 481 2.34 -9.10 20.71
CA TYR A 481 2.17 -10.37 21.42
C TYR A 481 3.38 -10.77 22.26
N SER A 482 4.57 -10.22 21.96
CA SER A 482 5.75 -10.44 22.80
C SER A 482 5.69 -9.71 24.15
N ILE A 483 4.92 -8.62 24.22
CA ILE A 483 4.86 -7.72 25.40
C ILE A 483 3.61 -7.96 26.23
N VAL A 484 2.46 -8.21 25.61
CA VAL A 484 1.22 -8.44 26.34
C VAL A 484 1.24 -9.76 27.12
N ASP A 485 0.52 -9.80 28.24
CA ASP A 485 0.40 -10.99 29.06
C ASP A 485 -0.29 -12.12 28.28
N GLY A 486 0.39 -13.27 28.20
CA GLY A 486 -0.13 -14.45 27.52
C GLY A 486 0.90 -15.59 27.54
N PRO A 487 0.46 -16.85 27.40
CA PRO A 487 1.34 -18.02 27.44
C PRO A 487 2.33 -18.08 26.27
N TYR A 488 2.11 -17.30 25.20
CA TYR A 488 2.89 -17.36 23.96
C TYR A 488 3.85 -16.18 23.75
N SER A 489 3.98 -15.27 24.74
CA SER A 489 4.78 -14.05 24.62
C SER A 489 6.25 -14.30 24.30
N SER A 490 6.86 -15.30 24.95
CA SER A 490 8.26 -15.68 24.66
C SER A 490 8.43 -16.21 23.24
N LYS A 491 7.45 -16.96 22.72
CA LYS A 491 7.48 -17.50 21.35
C LYS A 491 7.34 -16.38 20.32
N ALA A 492 6.40 -15.45 20.54
CA ALA A 492 6.24 -14.26 19.72
C ALA A 492 7.52 -13.41 19.69
N ARG A 493 8.20 -13.23 20.84
CA ARG A 493 9.49 -12.52 20.93
C ARG A 493 10.57 -13.15 20.07
N THR A 494 10.76 -14.47 20.16
CA THR A 494 11.78 -15.16 19.37
C THR A 494 11.54 -15.02 17.87
N ILE A 495 10.28 -15.17 17.43
CA ILE A 495 9.91 -15.04 16.03
C ILE A 495 10.10 -13.59 15.55
N TYR A 496 9.69 -12.61 16.37
CA TYR A 496 9.90 -11.18 16.12
C TYR A 496 11.37 -10.85 15.87
N GLU A 497 12.25 -11.22 16.80
CA GLU A 497 13.68 -10.91 16.74
C GLU A 497 14.34 -11.51 15.49
N GLU A 498 14.02 -12.76 15.16
CA GLU A 498 14.58 -13.45 13.98
C GLU A 498 14.06 -12.84 12.67
N LEU A 499 12.74 -12.61 12.56
CA LEU A 499 12.15 -12.04 11.34
C LEU A 499 12.66 -10.62 11.08
N ARG A 500 12.71 -9.79 12.13
CA ARG A 500 13.23 -8.43 12.07
C ARG A 500 14.68 -8.41 11.58
N SER A 501 15.52 -9.28 12.14
CA SER A 501 16.93 -9.41 11.74
C SER A 501 17.06 -9.83 10.27
N ASN A 502 16.26 -10.80 9.81
CA ASN A 502 16.26 -11.28 8.42
C ASN A 502 15.93 -10.16 7.43
N LEU A 503 14.87 -9.39 7.70
CA LEU A 503 14.43 -8.30 6.84
C LEU A 503 15.47 -7.18 6.76
N ILE A 504 15.97 -6.68 7.90
CA ILE A 504 17.00 -5.63 7.95
C ILE A 504 18.24 -6.06 7.17
N ARG A 505 18.78 -7.24 7.48
CA ARG A 505 19.97 -7.77 6.80
C ARG A 505 19.76 -7.90 5.30
N ASN A 506 18.58 -8.37 4.86
CA ASN A 506 18.33 -8.56 3.44
C ASN A 506 18.22 -7.24 2.69
N VAL A 507 17.49 -6.25 3.23
CA VAL A 507 17.36 -4.93 2.60
C VAL A 507 18.71 -4.21 2.56
N VAL A 508 19.47 -4.23 3.66
CA VAL A 508 20.81 -3.60 3.72
C VAL A 508 21.76 -4.23 2.71
N ARG A 509 21.79 -5.56 2.62
CA ARG A 509 22.59 -6.28 1.61
C ARG A 509 22.22 -5.86 0.18
N ASN A 510 20.93 -5.76 -0.14
CA ASN A 510 20.50 -5.35 -1.48
C ASN A 510 20.85 -3.90 -1.78
N TYR A 511 20.71 -3.01 -0.80
CA TYR A 511 21.07 -1.61 -0.97
C TYR A 511 22.57 -1.43 -1.16
N ASP A 512 23.41 -2.13 -0.40
CA ASP A 512 24.87 -2.11 -0.59
C ASP A 512 25.27 -2.60 -1.99
N GLN A 513 24.65 -3.68 -2.47
CA GLN A 513 24.98 -4.27 -3.77
C GLN A 513 24.46 -3.48 -4.97
N THR A 514 23.31 -2.81 -4.84
CA THR A 514 22.58 -2.25 -6.00
C THR A 514 22.36 -0.74 -5.92
N GLY A 515 22.48 -0.14 -4.74
CA GLY A 515 22.13 1.26 -4.47
C GLY A 515 20.62 1.53 -4.37
N TYR A 516 19.77 0.49 -4.31
CA TYR A 516 18.32 0.63 -4.36
C TYR A 516 17.58 -0.16 -3.28
N ILE A 517 16.44 0.39 -2.87
CA ILE A 517 15.37 -0.33 -2.20
C ILE A 517 14.38 -0.80 -3.28
N TRP A 518 13.89 -2.03 -3.14
CA TRP A 518 13.12 -2.76 -4.15
C TRP A 518 11.67 -2.99 -3.70
N GLU A 519 10.81 -3.22 -4.67
CA GLU A 519 9.37 -3.44 -4.47
C GLU A 519 9.09 -4.70 -3.64
N HIS A 520 9.73 -5.80 -4.03
CA HIS A 520 9.69 -7.09 -3.34
C HIS A 520 11.04 -7.80 -3.43
N TYR A 521 11.17 -8.92 -2.72
CA TYR A 521 12.41 -9.71 -2.67
C TYR A 521 12.14 -11.19 -3.00
N ASP A 522 13.04 -11.81 -3.74
CA ASP A 522 12.93 -13.22 -4.14
C ASP A 522 12.93 -14.15 -2.92
N GLN A 523 12.01 -15.12 -2.96
CA GLN A 523 11.72 -16.09 -1.90
C GLN A 523 12.87 -17.04 -1.54
N THR A 524 13.90 -17.17 -2.40
CA THR A 524 14.97 -18.17 -2.25
C THR A 524 16.35 -17.55 -2.06
N THR A 525 16.59 -16.40 -2.66
CA THR A 525 17.88 -15.71 -2.71
C THR A 525 17.85 -14.40 -1.95
N GLY A 526 16.66 -13.83 -1.75
CA GLY A 526 16.44 -12.51 -1.16
C GLY A 526 16.89 -11.35 -2.05
N ILE A 527 17.19 -11.59 -3.33
CA ILE A 527 17.55 -10.52 -4.28
C ILE A 527 16.32 -9.64 -4.52
N GLY A 528 16.52 -8.34 -4.57
CA GLY A 528 15.47 -7.37 -4.87
C GLY A 528 14.99 -7.47 -6.32
N GLU A 529 13.67 -7.47 -6.49
CA GLU A 529 12.98 -7.64 -7.76
C GLU A 529 11.85 -6.61 -7.92
N GLY A 530 11.23 -6.58 -9.10
CA GLY A 530 10.18 -5.62 -9.42
C GLY A 530 10.71 -4.20 -9.65
N ALA A 531 9.94 -3.20 -9.24
CA ALA A 531 10.35 -1.81 -9.34
C ALA A 531 11.52 -1.48 -8.39
N ARG A 532 12.45 -0.65 -8.87
CA ARG A 532 13.58 -0.10 -8.10
C ARG A 532 13.29 1.33 -7.65
N VAL A 533 14.11 1.83 -6.71
CA VAL A 533 13.82 3.10 -6.02
C VAL A 533 12.39 3.05 -5.47
N PHE A 534 12.01 1.86 -4.99
CA PHE A 534 10.70 1.60 -4.43
C PHE A 534 10.75 2.01 -2.96
N THR A 535 10.77 3.31 -2.73
CA THR A 535 10.66 3.89 -1.39
C THR A 535 9.21 4.24 -1.11
N GLY A 536 8.28 3.42 -1.62
CA GLY A 536 6.92 3.28 -1.12
C GLY A 536 6.90 2.45 0.15
N TRP A 537 6.09 1.39 0.22
CA TRP A 537 6.03 0.55 1.44
C TRP A 537 7.37 -0.05 1.87
N SER A 538 8.36 -0.22 0.97
CA SER A 538 9.65 -0.81 1.37
C SER A 538 10.49 0.15 2.21
N ALA A 539 10.14 1.44 2.23
CA ALA A 539 10.72 2.40 3.16
C ALA A 539 10.32 2.15 4.63
N LEU A 540 9.28 1.34 4.89
CA LEU A 540 8.92 0.87 6.23
C LEU A 540 10.06 0.10 6.91
N ILE A 541 11.10 -0.32 6.18
CA ILE A 541 12.31 -0.88 6.79
C ILE A 541 12.92 0.05 7.85
N LEU A 542 12.81 1.37 7.69
CA LEU A 542 13.26 2.32 8.70
C LEU A 542 12.45 2.19 9.99
N LEU A 543 11.14 2.00 9.89
CA LEU A 543 10.27 1.78 11.06
C LEU A 543 10.56 0.43 11.73
N ILE A 544 10.92 -0.58 10.94
CA ILE A 544 11.41 -1.84 11.47
C ILE A 544 12.74 -1.63 12.22
N MET A 545 13.66 -0.82 11.68
CA MET A 545 14.93 -0.49 12.33
C MET A 545 14.73 0.29 13.64
N SER A 546 13.73 1.18 13.72
CA SER A 546 13.39 1.93 14.94
C SER A 546 12.44 1.21 15.89
N GLU A 547 11.93 0.03 15.51
CA GLU A 547 10.93 -0.71 16.28
C GLU A 547 9.64 0.09 16.52
N GLU A 548 9.31 0.96 15.56
CA GLU A 548 8.10 1.78 15.58
C GLU A 548 7.00 1.10 14.76
N TYR A 549 5.96 0.66 15.45
CA TYR A 549 4.85 -0.11 14.86
C TYR A 549 3.51 0.61 15.04
N PRO A 550 2.55 0.45 14.11
CA PRO A 550 1.22 0.99 14.28
C PRO A 550 0.45 0.15 15.29
N PHE A 551 -0.25 0.88 16.18
CA PHE A 551 -1.11 0.39 17.26
C PHE A 551 -0.44 -0.42 18.36
#